data_AF-A0A2V7F321-F1
#
_entry.id   AF-A0A2V7F321-F1
#
_cell.length_a   1.000
_cell.length_b   1.000
_cell.length_c   1.000
_cell.angle_alpha   90.00
_cell.angle_beta   90.00
_cell.angle_gamma   90.00
#
_symmetry.space_group_name_H-M   'P 1'
#
loop_
_entity.id
_entity.type
_entity.pdbx_description
1 polymer ?
#
loop_
_entity_poly.entity_id
_entity_poly.type
_entity_poly.pdbx_seq_one_letter_code
_entity_poly.pdbx_strand_id
1 'polypeptide(L)'
;MIRRLARRAALAALLAIVFPIPAWASDRFIEYLYIDANEGGSSGGHVAVRVDDDVFHFEYRRPGMLVLRREPFTAFRHDYTGLDNRTIEASRIPVSEATFRLVRERFRRRHFVQRRQLEQLDTLRTERRILEQMLQRHVDVDGAGFFSGDDSAPDPALAALRQQVVDRYGPTFLTERAETLRRRLAALDRAEVPDPPLGASVDETGAPAYGFARRYRDTLTALTALEVLETARPLRPEVTITAAANALRLDADEALRVQRLSGALTASLVRLLDSPRPDWGFPLLLGMARLATLARTHESGQWVFLDAFSRNADVIERARVPGRPELIAAMLTDAQSALDIARGRLSSAVRSDGTFDERGFADFEEAGNRIAEIRRALDDGRDVRLPYFLILPAGSGRRPAVLAPSPATLVDRIVAAREREEAYSRVLERLYGYQLITRNCVSELLAELDAALLGARVDVDASPNFVPALSALVVKERYGVSEIVRIPSHRRARLARLYERENALRVFVRESNTITSTLYWRNSRDSTFLFFTDDVVVTRPVFGAVNLVTGVAASAVGLVTAPFDRGKRLRAGLRGAFFSLPELVFQNIRKGSFQYVGQAAATDPDIWH
;
A
#
# COMPACT_ATOMS: atom_id res chain seq x y z
N MET A 1 -32.73 -64.49 -13.51
CA MET A 1 -31.95 -63.77 -12.47
C MET A 1 -31.08 -62.64 -13.05
N ILE A 2 -30.32 -62.91 -14.12
CA ILE A 2 -29.40 -61.95 -14.78
C ILE A 2 -30.09 -60.66 -15.28
N ARG A 3 -31.30 -60.75 -15.88
CA ARG A 3 -32.08 -59.56 -16.31
C ARG A 3 -32.51 -58.62 -15.18
N ARG A 4 -32.70 -59.12 -13.96
CA ARG A 4 -33.04 -58.28 -12.78
C ARG A 4 -31.82 -57.56 -12.22
N LEU A 5 -30.64 -58.20 -12.27
CA LEU A 5 -29.37 -57.54 -11.93
C LEU A 5 -29.02 -56.44 -12.94
N ALA A 6 -29.16 -56.70 -14.24
CA ALA A 6 -28.89 -55.71 -15.28
C ALA A 6 -29.80 -54.46 -15.17
N ARG A 7 -31.08 -54.64 -14.85
CA ARG A 7 -32.00 -53.51 -14.60
C ARG A 7 -31.67 -52.73 -13.34
N ARG A 8 -31.21 -53.38 -12.26
CA ARG A 8 -30.78 -52.69 -11.03
C ARG A 8 -29.47 -51.91 -11.23
N ALA A 9 -28.54 -52.47 -12.00
CA ALA A 9 -27.30 -51.77 -12.36
C ALA A 9 -27.55 -50.56 -13.27
N ALA A 10 -28.45 -50.70 -14.25
CA ALA A 10 -28.85 -49.59 -15.12
C ALA A 10 -29.59 -48.48 -14.34
N LEU A 11 -30.46 -48.84 -13.39
CA LEU A 11 -31.14 -47.88 -12.54
C LEU A 11 -30.18 -47.16 -11.58
N ALA A 12 -29.19 -47.86 -11.03
CA ALA A 12 -28.13 -47.27 -10.20
C ALA A 12 -27.20 -46.34 -11.01
N ALA A 13 -26.87 -46.71 -12.25
CA ALA A 13 -26.11 -45.85 -13.16
C ALA A 13 -26.91 -44.60 -13.58
N LEU A 14 -28.23 -44.73 -13.80
CA LEU A 14 -29.11 -43.58 -14.07
C LEU A 14 -29.23 -42.67 -12.83
N LEU A 15 -29.34 -43.24 -11.63
CA LEU A 15 -29.36 -42.50 -10.35
C LEU A 15 -28.03 -41.78 -10.09
N ALA A 16 -26.89 -42.35 -10.49
CA ALA A 16 -25.57 -41.71 -10.39
C ALA A 16 -25.36 -40.56 -11.39
N ILE A 17 -26.13 -40.51 -12.49
CA ILE A 17 -26.10 -39.42 -13.48
C ILE A 17 -27.07 -38.28 -13.09
N VAL A 18 -28.11 -38.58 -12.31
CA VAL A 18 -29.17 -37.61 -11.94
C VAL A 18 -28.90 -36.91 -10.60
N PHE A 19 -28.09 -37.48 -9.71
CA PHE A 19 -27.68 -36.78 -8.48
C PHE A 19 -26.39 -35.98 -8.72
N PRO A 20 -26.39 -34.63 -8.56
CA PRO A 20 -25.16 -33.87 -8.56
C PRO A 20 -24.26 -34.43 -7.45
N ILE A 21 -22.97 -34.62 -7.77
CA ILE A 21 -21.95 -34.98 -6.79
C ILE A 21 -22.12 -33.98 -5.62
N PRO A 22 -22.35 -34.46 -4.38
CA PRO A 22 -22.50 -33.56 -3.26
C PRO A 22 -21.26 -32.67 -3.16
N ALA A 23 -21.45 -31.36 -3.06
CA ALA A 23 -20.38 -30.35 -3.04
C ALA A 23 -19.32 -30.61 -1.97
N TRP A 24 -19.59 -31.48 -0.99
CA TRP A 24 -18.69 -31.90 0.08
C TRP A 24 -17.52 -32.80 -0.40
N ALA A 25 -17.53 -33.25 -1.66
CA ALA A 25 -16.42 -33.99 -2.28
C ALA A 25 -15.44 -33.09 -3.07
N SER A 26 -15.55 -31.76 -2.95
CA SER A 26 -14.63 -30.84 -3.65
C SER A 26 -13.38 -30.55 -2.84
N ASP A 27 -12.21 -30.73 -3.45
CA ASP A 27 -10.91 -30.30 -2.91
C ASP A 27 -10.70 -28.77 -2.99
N ARG A 28 -11.66 -28.02 -3.55
CA ARG A 28 -11.58 -26.56 -3.72
C ARG A 28 -12.61 -25.83 -2.88
N PHE A 29 -12.15 -24.78 -2.24
CA PHE A 29 -12.98 -23.86 -1.46
C PHE A 29 -12.69 -22.40 -1.85
N ILE A 30 -13.71 -21.57 -1.74
CA ILE A 30 -13.57 -20.12 -1.61
C ILE A 30 -13.91 -19.75 -0.16
N GLU A 31 -13.31 -18.68 0.36
CA GLU A 31 -13.58 -18.25 1.73
C GLU A 31 -14.28 -16.89 1.72
N TYR A 32 -15.46 -16.81 2.33
CA TYR A 32 -16.09 -15.54 2.64
C TYR A 32 -15.56 -15.06 3.99
N LEU A 33 -14.87 -13.92 3.99
CA LEU A 33 -14.24 -13.36 5.16
C LEU A 33 -15.13 -12.28 5.75
N TYR A 34 -15.52 -12.43 7.01
CA TYR A 34 -16.06 -11.37 7.83
C TYR A 34 -14.97 -10.82 8.75
N ILE A 35 -14.81 -9.51 8.77
CA ILE A 35 -13.82 -8.83 9.59
C ILE A 35 -14.58 -7.96 10.58
N ASP A 36 -14.40 -8.24 11.88
CA ASP A 36 -15.10 -7.54 12.96
C ASP A 36 -14.98 -6.01 12.85
N ALA A 37 -15.90 -5.25 13.45
CA ALA A 37 -15.73 -3.80 13.59
C ALA A 37 -14.51 -3.43 14.46
N ASN A 38 -13.95 -2.24 14.17
CA ASN A 38 -13.04 -1.47 15.04
C ASN A 38 -13.29 0.03 14.79
N GLU A 39 -12.84 0.87 15.71
CA GLU A 39 -12.82 2.32 15.54
C GLU A 39 -12.01 2.75 14.31
N GLY A 40 -12.51 3.75 13.58
CA GLY A 40 -11.83 4.29 12.40
C GLY A 40 -12.14 3.54 11.10
N GLY A 41 -12.80 2.38 11.16
CA GLY A 41 -13.33 1.64 10.02
C GLY A 41 -14.86 1.62 9.94
N SER A 42 -15.41 0.87 8.98
CA SER A 42 -16.85 0.62 8.85
C SER A 42 -17.42 0.02 10.14
N SER A 43 -18.37 0.73 10.77
CA SER A 43 -18.95 0.39 12.09
C SER A 43 -19.67 -0.96 12.13
N GLY A 44 -20.05 -1.52 10.97
CA GLY A 44 -20.64 -2.86 10.86
C GLY A 44 -19.62 -3.99 10.68
N GLY A 45 -18.33 -3.67 10.55
CA GLY A 45 -17.29 -4.60 10.11
C GLY A 45 -16.91 -4.41 8.64
N HIS A 46 -16.22 -5.38 8.07
CA HIS A 46 -15.80 -5.40 6.66
C HIS A 46 -15.93 -6.83 6.11
N VAL A 47 -15.99 -6.97 4.78
CA VAL A 47 -16.12 -8.27 4.13
C VAL A 47 -15.16 -8.40 2.97
N ALA A 48 -14.71 -9.63 2.73
CA ALA A 48 -13.85 -9.97 1.61
C ALA A 48 -14.16 -11.38 1.09
N VAL A 49 -13.68 -11.69 -0.11
CA VAL A 49 -13.66 -13.05 -0.65
C VAL A 49 -12.21 -13.42 -0.88
N ARG A 50 -11.81 -14.58 -0.35
CA ARG A 50 -10.52 -15.17 -0.64
C ARG A 50 -10.67 -16.33 -1.63
N VAL A 51 -9.83 -16.31 -2.65
CA VAL A 51 -9.69 -17.36 -3.64
C VAL A 51 -8.20 -17.65 -3.79
N ASP A 52 -7.75 -18.82 -3.33
CA ASP A 52 -6.31 -19.15 -3.25
C ASP A 52 -5.59 -18.19 -2.26
N ASP A 53 -4.47 -17.60 -2.67
CA ASP A 53 -3.78 -16.54 -1.92
C ASP A 53 -4.37 -15.14 -2.15
N ASP A 54 -5.23 -14.94 -3.16
CA ASP A 54 -5.79 -13.64 -3.48
C ASP A 54 -7.01 -13.33 -2.60
N VAL A 55 -7.00 -12.18 -1.94
CA VAL A 55 -8.16 -11.60 -1.23
C VAL A 55 -8.70 -10.42 -2.02
N PHE A 56 -10.01 -10.42 -2.25
CA PHE A 56 -10.76 -9.37 -2.93
C PHE A 56 -11.76 -8.72 -1.98
N HIS A 57 -11.74 -7.39 -1.89
CA HIS A 57 -12.70 -6.63 -1.09
C HIS A 57 -12.89 -5.22 -1.62
N PHE A 58 -14.08 -4.67 -1.40
CA PHE A 58 -14.39 -3.30 -1.79
C PHE A 58 -14.11 -2.34 -0.63
N GLU A 59 -13.44 -1.23 -0.92
CA GLU A 59 -13.20 -0.15 0.03
C GLU A 59 -13.89 1.13 -0.40
N TYR A 60 -14.37 1.89 0.58
CA TYR A 60 -14.82 3.25 0.35
C TYR A 60 -13.63 4.18 0.18
N ARG A 61 -13.51 4.82 -0.99
CA ARG A 61 -12.52 5.85 -1.28
C ARG A 61 -13.19 7.20 -1.50
N ARG A 62 -12.74 8.22 -0.78
CA ARG A 62 -13.22 9.60 -0.98
C ARG A 62 -12.94 10.05 -2.43
N PRO A 63 -13.89 10.75 -3.10
CA PRO A 63 -15.09 11.40 -2.54
C PRO A 63 -16.35 10.52 -2.42
N GLY A 64 -16.31 9.21 -2.68
CA GLY A 64 -17.52 8.38 -2.59
C GLY A 64 -17.56 7.18 -3.51
N MET A 65 -16.41 6.63 -3.89
CA MET A 65 -16.34 5.50 -4.82
C MET A 65 -15.99 4.21 -4.10
N LEU A 66 -16.59 3.11 -4.53
CA LEU A 66 -16.20 1.75 -4.16
C LEU A 66 -15.03 1.31 -5.02
N VAL A 67 -13.92 0.93 -4.39
CA VAL A 67 -12.72 0.44 -5.07
C VAL A 67 -12.48 -1.01 -4.66
N LEU A 68 -12.47 -1.91 -5.64
CA LEU A 68 -12.06 -3.29 -5.48
C LEU A 68 -10.54 -3.34 -5.28
N ARG A 69 -10.14 -3.86 -4.13
CA ARG A 69 -8.76 -4.17 -3.79
C ARG A 69 -8.48 -5.64 -4.09
N ARG A 70 -7.22 -5.92 -4.39
CA ARG A 70 -6.66 -7.26 -4.47
C ARG A 70 -5.33 -7.26 -3.74
N GLU A 71 -5.17 -8.17 -2.80
CA GLU A 71 -3.92 -8.34 -2.06
C GLU A 71 -3.71 -9.81 -1.63
N PRO A 72 -2.45 -10.21 -1.35
CA PRO A 72 -2.17 -11.51 -0.75
C PRO A 72 -2.82 -11.66 0.63
N PHE A 73 -3.25 -12.86 0.99
CA PHE A 73 -3.90 -13.10 2.28
C PHE A 73 -3.01 -12.77 3.48
N THR A 74 -1.69 -12.94 3.34
CA THR A 74 -0.72 -12.57 4.38
C THR A 74 -0.69 -11.06 4.64
N ALA A 75 -0.75 -10.24 3.59
CA ALA A 75 -0.83 -8.79 3.69
C ALA A 75 -2.17 -8.35 4.30
N PHE A 76 -3.28 -8.90 3.78
CA PHE A 76 -4.62 -8.64 4.30
C PHE A 76 -4.71 -8.95 5.80
N ARG A 77 -4.14 -10.08 6.22
CA ARG A 77 -4.11 -10.49 7.62
C ARG A 77 -3.25 -9.55 8.47
N HIS A 78 -2.07 -9.15 7.99
CA HIS A 78 -1.21 -8.20 8.69
C HIS A 78 -1.92 -6.87 8.92
N ASP A 79 -2.59 -6.33 7.89
CA ASP A 79 -3.32 -5.07 7.98
C ASP A 79 -4.54 -5.20 8.92
N TYR A 80 -5.42 -6.17 8.70
CA TYR A 80 -6.68 -6.26 9.44
C TYR A 80 -6.52 -6.89 10.84
N THR A 81 -5.79 -8.00 10.98
CA THR A 81 -5.62 -8.67 12.29
C THR A 81 -4.50 -8.09 13.11
N GLY A 82 -3.41 -7.69 12.45
CA GLY A 82 -2.22 -7.11 13.06
C GLY A 82 -2.44 -5.66 13.44
N LEU A 83 -2.43 -4.78 12.44
CA LEU A 83 -2.45 -3.33 12.63
C LEU A 83 -3.81 -2.84 13.13
N ASP A 84 -4.90 -3.22 12.46
CA ASP A 84 -6.24 -2.80 12.85
C ASP A 84 -6.79 -3.60 14.04
N ASN A 85 -6.11 -4.65 14.50
CA ASN A 85 -6.55 -5.46 15.64
C ASN A 85 -7.98 -6.02 15.50
N ARG A 86 -8.36 -6.50 14.31
CA ARG A 86 -9.68 -7.05 13.99
C ARG A 86 -9.63 -8.56 13.83
N THR A 87 -10.58 -9.27 14.43
CA THR A 87 -10.70 -10.73 14.22
C THR A 87 -11.31 -10.97 12.85
N ILE A 88 -10.81 -11.98 12.13
CA ILE A 88 -11.36 -12.44 10.86
C ILE A 88 -12.07 -13.77 11.10
N GLU A 89 -13.29 -13.90 10.60
CA GLU A 89 -14.02 -15.16 10.52
C GLU A 89 -14.14 -15.57 9.04
N ALA A 90 -13.51 -16.68 8.68
CA ALA A 90 -13.49 -17.22 7.33
C ALA A 90 -14.49 -18.37 7.20
N SER A 91 -15.51 -18.19 6.37
CA SER A 91 -16.50 -19.22 6.05
C SER A 91 -16.09 -19.95 4.78
N ARG A 92 -15.73 -21.23 4.88
CA ARG A 92 -15.26 -22.06 3.74
C ARG A 92 -16.43 -22.64 2.96
N ILE A 93 -16.56 -22.18 1.72
CA ILE A 93 -17.61 -22.58 0.80
C ILE A 93 -16.98 -23.55 -0.22
N PRO A 94 -17.33 -24.85 -0.18
CA PRO A 94 -16.82 -25.82 -1.14
C PRO A 94 -17.43 -25.54 -2.53
N VAL A 95 -16.60 -25.51 -3.55
CA VAL A 95 -17.00 -25.18 -4.93
C VAL A 95 -16.34 -26.11 -5.94
N SER A 96 -16.96 -26.33 -7.10
CA SER A 96 -16.31 -27.07 -8.19
C SER A 96 -15.06 -26.32 -8.70
N GLU A 97 -14.10 -27.02 -9.30
CA GLU A 97 -12.93 -26.39 -9.96
C GLU A 97 -13.34 -25.39 -11.06
N ALA A 98 -14.44 -25.67 -11.78
CA ALA A 98 -14.97 -24.74 -12.78
C ALA A 98 -15.47 -23.44 -12.13
N THR A 99 -16.23 -23.55 -11.04
CA THR A 99 -16.72 -22.42 -10.24
C THR A 99 -15.58 -21.63 -9.62
N PHE A 100 -14.58 -22.32 -9.06
CA PHE A 100 -13.39 -21.71 -8.48
C PHE A 100 -12.66 -20.81 -9.49
N ARG A 101 -12.40 -21.32 -10.70
CA ARG A 101 -11.78 -20.53 -11.78
C ARG A 101 -12.64 -19.35 -12.21
N LEU A 102 -13.96 -19.55 -12.36
CA LEU A 102 -14.90 -18.51 -12.75
C LEU A 102 -14.92 -17.34 -11.76
N VAL A 103 -15.00 -17.62 -10.46
CA VAL A 103 -14.96 -16.59 -9.40
C VAL A 103 -13.62 -15.83 -9.49
N ARG A 104 -12.50 -16.56 -9.57
CA ARG A 104 -11.16 -15.96 -9.64
C ARG A 104 -10.99 -15.03 -10.84
N GLU A 105 -11.38 -15.48 -12.03
CA GLU A 105 -11.26 -14.71 -13.27
C GLU A 105 -12.15 -13.47 -13.25
N ARG A 106 -13.38 -13.60 -12.74
CA ARG A 106 -14.32 -12.48 -12.63
C ARG A 106 -13.78 -11.36 -11.75
N PHE A 107 -13.36 -11.67 -10.52
CA PHE A 107 -12.80 -10.67 -9.60
C PHE A 107 -11.50 -10.04 -10.14
N ARG A 108 -10.62 -10.85 -10.77
CA ARG A 108 -9.39 -10.33 -11.40
C ARG A 108 -9.68 -9.38 -12.55
N ARG A 109 -10.63 -9.73 -13.43
CA ARG A 109 -11.06 -8.89 -14.55
C ARG A 109 -11.64 -7.58 -14.02
N ARG A 110 -12.58 -7.65 -13.06
CA ARG A 110 -13.21 -6.48 -12.44
C ARG A 110 -12.18 -5.54 -11.82
N HIS A 111 -11.23 -6.09 -11.05
CA HIS A 111 -10.13 -5.34 -10.44
C HIS A 111 -9.26 -4.66 -11.51
N PHE A 112 -8.87 -5.39 -12.56
CA PHE A 112 -8.04 -4.85 -13.64
C PHE A 112 -8.74 -3.70 -14.38
N VAL A 113 -10.02 -3.88 -14.75
CA VAL A 113 -10.82 -2.87 -15.45
C VAL A 113 -10.93 -1.60 -14.61
N GLN A 114 -11.32 -1.74 -13.35
CA GLN A 114 -11.46 -0.59 -12.47
C GLN A 114 -10.12 0.12 -12.22
N ARG A 115 -9.02 -0.63 -12.00
CA ARG A 115 -7.70 -0.03 -11.78
C ARG A 115 -7.28 0.82 -12.97
N ARG A 116 -7.48 0.33 -14.20
CA ARG A 116 -7.18 1.08 -15.42
C ARG A 116 -8.03 2.34 -15.58
N GLN A 117 -9.32 2.28 -15.21
CA GLN A 117 -10.19 3.46 -15.22
C GLN A 117 -9.76 4.49 -14.16
N LEU A 118 -9.35 4.05 -12.98
CA LEU A 118 -8.80 4.94 -11.95
C LEU A 118 -7.44 5.56 -12.37
N GLU A 119 -6.57 4.80 -13.04
CA GLU A 119 -5.32 5.29 -13.62
C GLU A 119 -5.58 6.36 -14.71
N GLN A 120 -6.64 6.20 -15.50
CA GLN A 120 -7.05 7.21 -16.48
C GLN A 120 -7.51 8.51 -15.80
N LEU A 121 -8.27 8.43 -14.69
CA LEU A 121 -8.65 9.60 -13.91
C LEU A 121 -7.41 10.30 -13.33
N ASP A 122 -6.44 9.54 -12.82
CA ASP A 122 -5.18 10.10 -12.31
C ASP A 122 -4.35 10.77 -13.41
N THR A 123 -4.40 10.23 -14.63
CA THR A 123 -3.77 10.84 -15.81
C THR A 123 -4.38 12.20 -16.13
N LEU A 124 -5.71 12.32 -16.13
CA LEU A 124 -6.42 13.60 -16.35
C LEU A 124 -6.11 14.62 -15.24
N ARG A 125 -6.07 14.18 -13.99
CA ARG A 125 -5.65 15.01 -12.84
C ARG A 125 -4.22 15.50 -12.98
N THR A 126 -3.33 14.62 -13.39
CA THR A 126 -1.91 14.94 -13.63
C THR A 126 -1.78 15.93 -14.79
N GLU A 127 -2.59 15.80 -15.84
CA GLU A 127 -2.62 16.76 -16.95
C GLU A 127 -2.99 18.16 -16.50
N ARG A 128 -4.10 18.31 -15.78
CA ARG A 128 -4.48 19.60 -15.20
C ARG A 128 -3.37 20.16 -14.31
N ARG A 129 -2.81 19.33 -13.42
CA ARG A 129 -1.75 19.76 -12.49
C ARG A 129 -0.50 20.26 -13.23
N ILE A 130 -0.07 19.58 -14.30
CA ILE A 130 1.10 20.03 -15.08
C ILE A 130 0.82 21.36 -15.77
N LEU A 131 -0.37 21.57 -16.31
CA LEU A 131 -0.73 22.85 -16.93
C LEU A 131 -0.76 23.99 -15.90
N GLU A 132 -1.31 23.75 -14.70
CA GLU A 132 -1.29 24.70 -13.59
C GLU A 132 0.15 25.04 -13.15
N GLN A 133 1.01 24.03 -13.08
CA GLN A 133 2.43 24.17 -12.79
C GLN A 133 3.15 25.01 -13.86
N MET A 134 2.93 24.74 -15.15
CA MET A 134 3.46 25.53 -16.26
C MET A 134 3.04 27.00 -16.17
N LEU A 135 1.80 27.28 -15.79
CA LEU A 135 1.31 28.64 -15.56
C LEU A 135 2.08 29.34 -14.42
N GLN A 136 2.46 28.59 -13.39
CA GLN A 136 3.35 29.03 -12.30
C GLN A 136 4.84 29.03 -12.68
N ARG A 137 5.17 28.75 -13.95
CA ARG A 137 6.53 28.73 -14.53
C ARG A 137 7.47 27.65 -13.97
N HIS A 138 6.94 26.63 -13.30
CA HIS A 138 7.74 25.50 -12.84
C HIS A 138 6.99 24.18 -13.09
N VAL A 139 7.69 23.05 -13.09
CA VAL A 139 7.10 21.71 -13.11
C VAL A 139 7.84 20.84 -12.11
N ASP A 140 7.10 20.03 -11.36
CA ASP A 140 7.72 19.06 -10.44
C ASP A 140 8.21 17.85 -11.23
N VAL A 141 9.49 17.54 -11.06
CA VAL A 141 10.19 16.45 -11.75
C VAL A 141 10.75 15.49 -10.71
N ASP A 142 10.34 14.23 -10.79
CA ASP A 142 10.88 13.17 -9.95
C ASP A 142 12.35 12.91 -10.29
N GLY A 143 13.16 12.67 -9.27
CA GLY A 143 14.61 12.52 -9.32
C GLY A 143 15.39 13.84 -9.32
N ALA A 144 14.78 14.96 -9.69
CA ALA A 144 15.48 16.26 -9.76
C ALA A 144 15.89 16.80 -8.38
N GLY A 145 15.14 16.44 -7.33
CA GLY A 145 15.41 16.84 -5.95
C GLY A 145 16.56 16.09 -5.29
N PHE A 146 17.16 15.09 -5.94
CA PHE A 146 18.36 14.41 -5.44
C PHE A 146 19.62 15.25 -5.53
N PHE A 147 19.70 16.13 -6.53
CA PHE A 147 20.94 16.80 -6.92
C PHE A 147 20.93 18.28 -6.53
N SER A 148 22.10 18.81 -6.17
CA SER A 148 22.32 20.22 -5.86
C SER A 148 22.21 21.10 -7.12
N GLY A 149 22.25 22.42 -6.95
CA GLY A 149 22.30 23.38 -8.07
C GLY A 149 23.65 23.41 -8.79
N ASP A 150 23.75 24.23 -9.84
CA ASP A 150 24.91 24.31 -10.73
C ASP A 150 26.21 24.80 -10.06
N ASP A 151 26.12 25.48 -8.92
CA ASP A 151 27.28 26.08 -8.24
C ASP A 151 28.10 25.10 -7.38
N SER A 152 27.74 23.82 -7.37
CA SER A 152 28.39 22.82 -6.53
C SER A 152 29.53 22.10 -7.26
N ALA A 153 30.57 21.69 -6.53
CA ALA A 153 31.67 20.91 -7.10
C ALA A 153 31.13 19.60 -7.74
N PRO A 154 31.64 19.21 -8.93
CA PRO A 154 31.20 17.99 -9.60
C PRO A 154 31.38 16.73 -8.75
N ASP A 155 30.40 15.83 -8.81
CA ASP A 155 30.48 14.51 -8.19
C ASP A 155 31.46 13.61 -8.95
N PRO A 156 32.51 13.07 -8.30
CA PRO A 156 33.50 12.24 -8.98
C PRO A 156 32.90 11.01 -9.68
N ALA A 157 31.88 10.38 -9.10
CA ALA A 157 31.27 9.19 -9.68
C ALA A 157 30.46 9.52 -10.94
N LEU A 158 29.75 10.65 -10.93
CA LEU A 158 29.02 11.11 -12.12
C LEU A 158 29.95 11.68 -13.19
N ALA A 159 31.06 12.32 -12.80
CA ALA A 159 32.08 12.75 -13.74
C ALA A 159 32.71 11.55 -14.48
N ALA A 160 32.98 10.46 -13.76
CA ALA A 160 33.44 9.20 -14.34
C ALA A 160 32.39 8.56 -15.26
N LEU A 161 31.11 8.55 -14.86
CA LEU A 161 30.01 8.08 -15.71
C LEU A 161 29.91 8.90 -17.01
N ARG A 162 30.00 10.23 -16.92
CA ARG A 162 30.01 11.12 -18.09
C ARG A 162 31.18 10.79 -19.02
N GLN A 163 32.37 10.53 -18.49
CA GLN A 163 33.51 10.12 -19.31
C GLN A 163 33.24 8.80 -20.04
N GLN A 164 32.67 7.79 -19.39
CA GLN A 164 32.32 6.53 -20.06
C GLN A 164 31.26 6.70 -21.16
N VAL A 165 30.34 7.66 -21.00
CA VAL A 165 29.39 8.03 -22.05
C VAL A 165 30.10 8.66 -23.24
N VAL A 166 31.05 9.57 -23.00
CA VAL A 166 31.89 10.17 -24.05
C VAL A 166 32.71 9.10 -24.77
N ASP A 167 33.33 8.18 -24.04
CA ASP A 167 34.15 7.12 -24.63
C ASP A 167 33.31 6.16 -25.51
N ARG A 168 32.04 5.92 -25.14
CA ARG A 168 31.15 5.00 -25.88
C ARG A 168 30.42 5.65 -27.05
N TYR A 169 29.87 6.85 -26.85
CA TYR A 169 28.95 7.48 -27.80
C TYR A 169 29.55 8.74 -28.47
N GLY A 170 30.72 9.18 -28.03
CA GLY A 170 31.37 10.39 -28.50
C GLY A 170 31.04 11.64 -27.67
N PRO A 171 31.86 12.71 -27.78
CA PRO A 171 31.77 13.89 -26.93
C PRO A 171 30.52 14.76 -27.16
N THR A 172 29.90 14.68 -28.34
CA THR A 172 28.72 15.50 -28.69
C THR A 172 27.39 14.83 -28.34
N PHE A 173 27.40 13.55 -27.96
CA PHE A 173 26.18 12.74 -27.78
C PHE A 173 25.18 13.37 -26.80
N LEU A 174 25.64 13.80 -25.63
CA LEU A 174 24.76 14.38 -24.59
C LEU A 174 24.08 15.66 -25.08
N THR A 175 24.85 16.55 -25.73
CA THR A 175 24.34 17.81 -26.28
C THR A 175 23.34 17.57 -27.41
N GLU A 176 23.64 16.68 -28.35
CA GLU A 176 22.75 16.31 -29.46
C GLU A 176 21.44 15.66 -28.96
N ARG A 177 21.54 14.81 -27.95
CA ARG A 177 20.39 14.17 -27.31
C ARG A 177 19.52 15.20 -26.58
N ALA A 178 20.13 16.14 -25.86
CA ALA A 178 19.42 17.23 -25.20
C ALA A 178 18.68 18.13 -26.21
N GLU A 179 19.33 18.51 -27.32
CA GLU A 179 18.70 19.27 -28.40
C GLU A 179 17.51 18.53 -29.03
N THR A 180 17.63 17.21 -29.19
CA THR A 180 16.52 16.37 -29.68
C THR A 180 15.33 16.40 -28.72
N LEU A 181 15.56 16.36 -27.41
CA LEU A 181 14.49 16.48 -26.41
C LEU A 181 13.88 17.88 -26.38
N ARG A 182 14.68 18.95 -26.52
CA ARG A 182 14.18 20.34 -26.64
C ARG A 182 13.28 20.51 -27.87
N ARG A 183 13.69 19.98 -29.03
CA ARG A 183 12.84 19.94 -30.23
C ARG A 183 11.55 19.14 -30.00
N ARG A 184 11.62 18.01 -29.29
CA ARG A 184 10.44 17.23 -28.93
C ARG A 184 9.48 18.03 -28.06
N LEU A 185 9.98 18.75 -27.05
CA LEU A 185 9.15 19.65 -26.22
C LEU A 185 8.47 20.74 -27.06
N ALA A 186 9.21 21.37 -27.97
CA ALA A 186 8.66 22.38 -28.89
C ALA A 186 7.53 21.82 -29.79
N ALA A 187 7.62 20.55 -30.18
CA ALA A 187 6.64 19.89 -31.04
C ALA A 187 5.40 19.35 -30.30
N LEU A 188 5.39 19.33 -28.95
CA LEU A 188 4.26 18.80 -28.17
C LEU A 188 2.97 19.62 -28.29
N ASP A 189 3.04 20.81 -28.89
CA ASP A 189 1.94 21.77 -29.01
C ASP A 189 0.76 21.30 -29.89
N ARG A 190 0.89 20.14 -30.57
CA ARG A 190 -0.03 19.71 -31.64
C ARG A 190 -0.82 18.42 -31.42
N ALA A 191 -0.77 17.80 -30.24
CA ALA A 191 -1.38 16.48 -30.08
C ALA A 191 -2.75 16.52 -29.42
N GLU A 192 -3.77 16.17 -30.21
CA GLU A 192 -5.13 15.82 -29.77
C GLU A 192 -5.07 14.99 -28.50
N VAL A 193 -5.69 15.51 -27.46
CA VAL A 193 -5.99 14.71 -26.28
C VAL A 193 -7.22 13.89 -26.67
N PRO A 194 -7.13 12.56 -26.69
CA PRO A 194 -8.27 11.73 -27.04
C PRO A 194 -9.44 12.07 -26.12
N ASP A 195 -10.65 12.17 -26.67
CA ASP A 195 -11.84 12.31 -25.85
C ASP A 195 -11.88 11.16 -24.83
N PRO A 196 -12.18 11.45 -23.55
CA PRO A 196 -12.36 10.38 -22.58
C PRO A 196 -13.45 9.44 -23.11
N PRO A 197 -13.27 8.12 -23.02
CA PRO A 197 -14.27 7.18 -23.50
C PRO A 197 -15.56 7.40 -22.70
N LEU A 198 -16.52 8.11 -23.29
CA LEU A 198 -17.81 8.41 -22.69
C LEU A 198 -18.67 7.14 -22.50
N GLY A 199 -18.28 6.03 -23.13
CA GLY A 199 -18.91 4.70 -23.04
C GLY A 199 -18.22 3.72 -22.09
N ALA A 200 -17.47 4.17 -21.07
CA ALA A 200 -16.86 3.25 -20.11
C ALA A 200 -17.92 2.40 -19.39
N SER A 201 -17.70 1.08 -19.32
CA SER A 201 -18.56 0.14 -18.61
C SER A 201 -17.81 -0.54 -17.46
N VAL A 202 -18.53 -1.33 -16.66
CA VAL A 202 -17.97 -2.13 -15.57
C VAL A 202 -16.96 -3.18 -16.07
N ASP A 203 -17.06 -3.59 -17.33
CA ASP A 203 -16.35 -4.73 -17.93
C ASP A 203 -15.34 -4.36 -19.01
N GLU A 204 -15.29 -3.08 -19.40
CA GLU A 204 -14.49 -2.58 -20.52
C GLU A 204 -13.67 -1.35 -20.15
N THR A 205 -12.55 -1.19 -20.85
CA THR A 205 -11.62 -0.07 -20.65
C THR A 205 -11.26 0.53 -22.00
N GLY A 206 -11.22 1.86 -22.09
CA GLY A 206 -10.64 2.55 -23.26
C GLY A 206 -9.13 2.31 -23.39
N ALA A 207 -8.59 2.53 -24.59
CA ALA A 207 -7.15 2.42 -24.86
C ALA A 207 -6.33 3.33 -23.93
N PRO A 208 -5.13 2.92 -23.46
CA PRO A 208 -4.31 3.75 -22.60
C PRO A 208 -3.76 4.92 -23.43
N ALA A 209 -4.03 6.16 -23.03
CA ALA A 209 -3.54 7.33 -23.75
C ALA A 209 -2.18 7.78 -23.19
N TYR A 210 -1.14 7.79 -24.03
CA TYR A 210 0.12 8.47 -23.70
C TYR A 210 -0.01 9.97 -23.98
N GLY A 211 -0.80 10.66 -23.15
CA GLY A 211 -1.24 12.06 -23.35
C GLY A 211 -0.14 13.14 -23.22
N PHE A 212 -0.53 14.40 -23.45
CA PHE A 212 0.38 15.57 -23.43
C PHE A 212 1.19 15.65 -22.13
N ALA A 213 0.52 15.55 -20.99
CA ALA A 213 1.11 15.67 -19.66
C ALA A 213 2.26 14.70 -19.43
N ARG A 214 2.02 13.42 -19.74
CA ARG A 214 3.01 12.36 -19.56
C ARG A 214 4.17 12.53 -20.53
N ARG A 215 3.89 12.85 -21.80
CA ARG A 215 4.92 13.18 -22.79
C ARG A 215 5.80 14.35 -22.37
N TYR A 216 5.20 15.42 -21.87
CA TYR A 216 5.92 16.60 -21.41
C TYR A 216 6.80 16.26 -20.19
N ARG A 217 6.22 15.61 -19.16
CA ARG A 217 6.96 15.21 -17.96
C ARG A 217 8.10 14.27 -18.29
N ASP A 218 7.87 13.22 -19.06
CA ASP A 218 8.89 12.23 -19.42
C ASP A 218 10.04 12.89 -20.19
N THR A 219 9.72 13.80 -21.13
CA THR A 219 10.72 14.53 -21.90
C THR A 219 11.50 15.54 -21.05
N LEU A 220 10.83 16.28 -20.16
CA LEU A 220 11.48 17.22 -19.24
C LEU A 220 12.35 16.50 -18.20
N THR A 221 11.91 15.34 -17.73
CA THR A 221 12.66 14.49 -16.81
C THR A 221 13.92 13.96 -17.48
N ALA A 222 13.81 13.48 -18.73
CA ALA A 222 14.95 13.08 -19.53
C ALA A 222 15.95 14.23 -19.76
N LEU A 223 15.46 15.42 -20.09
CA LEU A 223 16.31 16.60 -20.26
C LEU A 223 17.04 16.95 -18.95
N THR A 224 16.32 16.91 -17.82
CA THR A 224 16.90 17.15 -16.50
C THR A 224 17.98 16.12 -16.16
N ALA A 225 17.78 14.84 -16.52
CA ALA A 225 18.78 13.79 -16.33
C ALA A 225 20.06 14.06 -17.13
N LEU A 226 19.93 14.50 -18.39
CA LEU A 226 21.09 14.85 -19.21
C LEU A 226 21.86 16.03 -18.65
N GLU A 227 21.18 17.08 -18.19
CA GLU A 227 21.83 18.24 -17.56
C GLU A 227 22.59 17.86 -16.28
N VAL A 228 21.99 17.01 -15.44
CA VAL A 228 22.64 16.49 -14.22
C VAL A 228 23.90 15.72 -14.57
N LEU A 229 23.85 14.86 -15.59
CA LEU A 229 25.01 14.09 -16.04
C LEU A 229 26.08 14.96 -16.69
N GLU A 230 25.68 15.89 -17.55
CA GLU A 230 26.56 16.81 -18.27
C GLU A 230 27.38 17.68 -17.31
N THR A 231 26.77 18.15 -16.21
CA THR A 231 27.44 18.94 -15.18
C THR A 231 27.95 18.11 -13.99
N ALA A 232 27.67 16.81 -13.98
CA ALA A 232 27.96 15.88 -12.88
C ALA A 232 27.53 16.44 -11.51
N ARG A 233 26.27 16.92 -11.40
CA ARG A 233 25.79 17.59 -10.17
C ARG A 233 25.86 16.65 -8.96
N PRO A 234 26.37 17.10 -7.80
CA PRO A 234 26.46 16.25 -6.62
C PRO A 234 25.12 16.01 -5.95
N LEU A 235 25.04 14.89 -5.25
CA LEU A 235 23.91 14.56 -4.39
C LEU A 235 23.80 15.52 -3.20
N ARG A 236 22.57 15.93 -2.90
CA ARG A 236 22.25 16.64 -1.67
C ARG A 236 22.53 15.76 -0.44
N PRO A 237 23.10 16.29 0.65
CA PRO A 237 23.32 15.50 1.86
C PRO A 237 22.01 14.93 2.45
N GLU A 238 20.92 15.69 2.36
CA GLU A 238 19.64 15.38 3.02
C GLU A 238 18.87 14.25 2.35
N VAL A 239 19.25 13.84 1.14
CA VAL A 239 18.59 12.73 0.42
C VAL A 239 19.22 11.37 0.71
N THR A 240 20.15 11.31 1.65
CA THR A 240 20.86 10.08 2.02
C THR A 240 20.62 9.67 3.48
N ILE A 241 20.62 8.37 3.71
CA ILE A 241 20.46 7.76 5.02
C ILE A 241 21.56 6.72 5.28
N THR A 242 22.10 6.73 6.49
CA THR A 242 23.13 5.81 7.00
C THR A 242 23.15 5.89 8.52
N ALA A 243 23.68 4.88 9.21
CA ALA A 243 23.84 4.89 10.66
C ALA A 243 25.13 4.17 11.06
N ALA A 244 25.68 4.52 12.22
CA ALA A 244 26.87 3.90 12.80
C ALA A 244 26.58 2.49 13.38
N ALA A 245 25.90 1.65 12.61
CA ALA A 245 25.52 0.30 13.00
C ALA A 245 26.46 -0.73 12.39
N ASN A 246 26.91 -1.72 13.17
CA ASN A 246 27.77 -2.81 12.68
C ASN A 246 27.16 -3.53 11.47
N ALA A 247 25.83 -3.68 11.42
CA ALA A 247 25.13 -4.30 10.30
C ALA A 247 25.26 -3.54 8.97
N LEU A 248 25.68 -2.26 9.01
CA LEU A 248 25.88 -1.40 7.85
C LEU A 248 27.37 -1.14 7.55
N ARG A 249 28.29 -1.63 8.38
CA ARG A 249 29.73 -1.49 8.12
C ARG A 249 30.15 -2.50 7.06
N LEU A 250 30.97 -2.06 6.10
CA LEU A 250 31.50 -2.94 5.07
C LEU A 250 32.58 -3.86 5.65
N ASP A 251 32.47 -5.15 5.35
CA ASP A 251 33.61 -6.07 5.36
C ASP A 251 34.34 -6.07 4.00
N ALA A 252 35.39 -6.91 3.88
CA ALA A 252 36.19 -6.99 2.65
C ALA A 252 35.37 -7.51 1.44
N ASP A 253 34.45 -8.45 1.66
CA ASP A 253 33.62 -9.02 0.61
C ASP A 253 32.53 -8.04 0.16
N GLU A 254 31.97 -7.28 1.10
CA GLU A 254 31.03 -6.20 0.83
C GLU A 254 31.71 -5.04 0.10
N ALA A 255 32.95 -4.68 0.44
CA ALA A 255 33.71 -3.67 -0.29
C ALA A 255 33.92 -4.05 -1.77
N LEU A 256 34.33 -5.30 -2.04
CA LEU A 256 34.44 -5.84 -3.39
C LEU A 256 33.09 -5.88 -4.12
N ARG A 257 32.01 -6.13 -3.37
CA ARG A 257 30.65 -6.13 -3.93
C ARG A 257 30.17 -4.75 -4.30
N VAL A 258 30.42 -3.73 -3.48
CA VAL A 258 30.11 -2.32 -3.80
C VAL A 258 30.78 -1.95 -5.12
N GLN A 259 32.06 -2.32 -5.32
CA GLN A 259 32.75 -2.07 -6.59
C GLN A 259 32.07 -2.77 -7.78
N ARG A 260 31.67 -4.04 -7.64
CA ARG A 260 30.92 -4.77 -8.69
C ARG A 260 29.57 -4.14 -8.99
N LEU A 261 28.82 -3.74 -7.97
CA LEU A 261 27.52 -3.07 -8.11
C LEU A 261 27.68 -1.73 -8.82
N SER A 262 28.66 -0.91 -8.44
CA SER A 262 28.98 0.35 -9.09
C SER A 262 29.29 0.14 -10.58
N GLY A 263 30.11 -0.87 -10.91
CA GLY A 263 30.42 -1.21 -12.30
C GLY A 263 29.20 -1.66 -13.11
N ALA A 264 28.39 -2.56 -12.56
CA ALA A 264 27.17 -3.05 -13.21
C ALA A 264 26.12 -1.93 -13.40
N LEU A 265 25.93 -1.08 -12.39
CA LEU A 265 25.02 0.07 -12.46
C LEU A 265 25.51 1.07 -13.52
N THR A 266 26.80 1.40 -13.51
CA THR A 266 27.41 2.29 -14.50
C THR A 266 27.17 1.79 -15.92
N ALA A 267 27.45 0.50 -16.19
CA ALA A 267 27.19 -0.10 -17.50
C ALA A 267 25.71 -0.07 -17.88
N SER A 268 24.79 -0.23 -16.91
CA SER A 268 23.35 -0.13 -17.10
C SER A 268 22.91 1.30 -17.47
N LEU A 269 23.43 2.31 -16.77
CA LEU A 269 23.11 3.72 -17.02
C LEU A 269 23.61 4.19 -18.39
N VAL A 270 24.81 3.76 -18.78
CA VAL A 270 25.35 4.03 -20.12
C VAL A 270 24.41 3.43 -21.20
N ARG A 271 23.95 2.19 -21.05
CA ARG A 271 22.98 1.59 -21.99
C ARG A 271 21.61 2.28 -21.98
N LEU A 272 21.16 2.76 -20.81
CA LEU A 272 19.85 3.38 -20.64
C LEU A 272 19.70 4.67 -21.47
N LEU A 273 20.79 5.40 -21.74
CA LEU A 273 20.78 6.62 -22.56
C LEU A 273 20.28 6.39 -24.00
N ASP A 274 20.43 5.15 -24.51
CA ASP A 274 19.97 4.74 -25.84
C ASP A 274 18.62 3.98 -25.80
N SER A 275 17.94 3.96 -24.64
CA SER A 275 16.64 3.30 -24.50
C SER A 275 15.56 3.97 -25.37
N PRO A 276 14.71 3.19 -26.07
CA PRO A 276 13.57 3.72 -26.82
C PRO A 276 12.36 4.03 -25.93
N ARG A 277 12.33 3.51 -24.69
CA ARG A 277 11.23 3.77 -23.74
C ARG A 277 11.10 5.27 -23.49
N PRO A 278 9.88 5.83 -23.41
CA PRO A 278 9.70 7.27 -23.20
C PRO A 278 10.14 7.77 -21.82
N ASP A 279 10.02 6.94 -20.79
CA ASP A 279 10.15 7.26 -19.36
C ASP A 279 11.55 7.00 -18.79
N TRP A 280 12.58 6.86 -19.63
CA TRP A 280 13.95 6.53 -19.23
C TRP A 280 14.64 7.57 -18.35
N GLY A 281 14.17 8.83 -18.36
CA GLY A 281 14.77 9.92 -17.61
C GLY A 281 14.77 9.72 -16.09
N PHE A 282 13.66 9.25 -15.52
CA PHE A 282 13.57 9.02 -14.07
C PHE A 282 14.47 7.86 -13.61
N PRO A 283 14.45 6.67 -14.25
CA PRO A 283 15.42 5.62 -13.94
C PRO A 283 16.88 6.06 -14.07
N LEU A 284 17.22 6.97 -14.99
CA LEU A 284 18.58 7.51 -15.10
C LEU A 284 18.92 8.40 -13.89
N LEU A 285 18.03 9.32 -13.49
CA LEU A 285 18.23 10.15 -12.29
C LEU A 285 18.38 9.31 -11.02
N LEU A 286 17.49 8.33 -10.82
CA LEU A 286 17.55 7.42 -9.67
C LEU A 286 18.83 6.59 -9.68
N GLY A 287 19.22 6.06 -10.84
CA GLY A 287 20.45 5.28 -10.98
C GLY A 287 21.72 6.12 -10.76
N MET A 288 21.78 7.35 -11.25
CA MET A 288 22.88 8.28 -10.95
C MET A 288 22.96 8.59 -9.45
N ALA A 289 21.81 8.79 -8.81
CA ALA A 289 21.76 9.00 -7.37
C ALA A 289 22.29 7.76 -6.61
N ARG A 290 21.88 6.55 -7.02
CA ARG A 290 22.40 5.30 -6.44
C ARG A 290 23.90 5.13 -6.66
N LEU A 291 24.41 5.47 -7.85
CA LEU A 291 25.83 5.42 -8.16
C LEU A 291 26.64 6.33 -7.21
N ALA A 292 26.18 7.55 -7.00
CA ALA A 292 26.81 8.47 -6.05
C ALA A 292 26.71 7.98 -4.59
N THR A 293 25.60 7.34 -4.19
CA THR A 293 25.53 6.70 -2.86
C THR A 293 26.47 5.51 -2.70
N LEU A 294 26.70 4.71 -3.76
CA LEU A 294 27.67 3.62 -3.74
C LEU A 294 29.12 4.15 -3.65
N ALA A 295 29.42 5.29 -4.29
CA ALA A 295 30.71 5.95 -4.12
C ALA A 295 30.93 6.42 -2.68
N ARG A 296 29.93 7.09 -2.07
CA ARG A 296 29.97 7.46 -0.65
C ARG A 296 30.09 6.25 0.28
N THR A 297 29.47 5.13 -0.08
CA THR A 297 29.57 3.86 0.64
C THR A 297 31.00 3.34 0.63
N HIS A 298 31.63 3.33 -0.54
CA HIS A 298 33.03 2.94 -0.69
C HIS A 298 33.99 3.85 0.10
N GLU A 299 33.78 5.17 0.06
CA GLU A 299 34.62 6.15 0.76
C GLU A 299 34.51 6.06 2.29
N SER A 300 33.28 5.89 2.80
CA SER A 300 33.02 5.89 4.24
C SER A 300 33.26 4.53 4.91
N GLY A 301 33.32 3.44 4.15
CA GLY A 301 33.34 2.08 4.70
C GLY A 301 32.02 1.66 5.34
N GLN A 302 30.93 2.40 5.09
CA GLN A 302 29.59 2.13 5.61
C GLN A 302 28.56 2.24 4.49
N TRP A 303 27.55 1.37 4.49
CA TRP A 303 26.44 1.47 3.58
C TRP A 303 25.71 2.81 3.74
N VAL A 304 25.62 3.54 2.62
CA VAL A 304 24.86 4.78 2.46
C VAL A 304 23.79 4.53 1.41
N PHE A 305 22.53 4.83 1.74
CA PHE A 305 21.38 4.64 0.88
C PHE A 305 20.71 5.97 0.55
N LEU A 306 19.89 5.99 -0.50
CA LEU A 306 18.93 7.08 -0.68
C LEU A 306 17.83 6.97 0.38
N ASP A 307 17.45 8.11 0.97
CA ASP A 307 16.35 8.15 1.94
C ASP A 307 15.01 7.90 1.22
N ALA A 308 14.43 6.74 1.49
CA ALA A 308 13.18 6.27 0.91
C ALA A 308 11.94 6.68 1.72
N PHE A 309 12.11 7.30 2.90
CA PHE A 309 10.98 7.68 3.73
C PHE A 309 10.27 8.92 3.18
N SER A 310 8.94 8.85 3.15
CA SER A 310 8.12 10.02 2.85
C SER A 310 8.35 11.14 3.87
N ARG A 311 8.36 12.39 3.40
CA ARG A 311 8.40 13.57 4.27
C ARG A 311 7.20 13.67 5.22
N ASN A 312 6.11 13.00 4.88
CA ASN A 312 4.87 12.96 5.66
C ASN A 312 4.65 11.60 6.35
N ALA A 313 5.71 10.78 6.49
CA ALA A 313 5.61 9.52 7.21
C ALA A 313 5.13 9.75 8.66
N ASP A 314 4.32 8.83 9.18
CA ASP A 314 4.01 8.83 10.61
C ASP A 314 5.27 8.58 11.42
N VAL A 315 5.32 9.16 12.62
CA VAL A 315 6.50 9.09 13.48
C VAL A 315 6.17 8.56 14.87
N ILE A 316 7.08 7.77 15.42
CA ILE A 316 7.19 7.56 16.87
C ILE A 316 8.10 8.68 17.40
N GLU A 317 7.51 9.59 18.17
CA GLU A 317 8.23 10.69 18.82
C GLU A 317 9.37 10.15 19.70
N ARG A 318 10.55 10.78 19.63
CA ARG A 318 11.77 10.41 20.38
C ARG A 318 11.52 10.20 21.87
N ALA A 319 10.65 11.02 22.48
CA ALA A 319 10.34 10.95 23.91
C ALA A 319 9.63 9.63 24.29
N ARG A 320 9.02 8.95 23.32
CA ARG A 320 8.31 7.69 23.52
C ARG A 320 9.14 6.47 23.16
N VAL A 321 10.29 6.64 22.51
CA VAL A 321 11.18 5.54 22.11
C VAL A 321 11.71 4.77 23.35
N PRO A 322 12.22 5.42 24.43
CA PRO A 322 12.69 4.71 25.61
C PRO A 322 11.59 3.93 26.35
N GLY A 323 10.34 4.40 26.27
CA GLY A 323 9.18 3.73 26.86
C GLY A 323 8.64 2.55 26.04
N ARG A 324 9.27 2.22 24.89
CA ARG A 324 8.82 1.19 23.95
C ARG A 324 9.91 0.18 23.56
N PRO A 325 10.69 -0.38 24.51
CA PRO A 325 11.85 -1.20 24.20
C PRO A 325 11.49 -2.46 23.40
N GLU A 326 10.39 -3.14 23.74
CA GLU A 326 9.96 -4.35 23.02
C GLU A 326 9.54 -4.07 21.57
N LEU A 327 8.81 -2.97 21.34
CA LEU A 327 8.39 -2.58 20.00
C LEU A 327 9.60 -2.26 19.12
N ILE A 328 10.53 -1.46 19.64
CA ILE A 328 11.72 -1.06 18.90
C ILE A 328 12.65 -2.26 18.66
N ALA A 329 12.76 -3.19 19.63
CA ALA A 329 13.49 -4.43 19.46
C ALA A 329 12.87 -5.34 18.39
N ALA A 330 11.54 -5.45 18.35
CA ALA A 330 10.83 -6.19 17.30
C ALA A 330 11.05 -5.56 15.93
N MET A 331 10.90 -4.23 15.81
CA MET A 331 11.18 -3.50 14.57
C MET A 331 12.61 -3.71 14.08
N LEU A 332 13.59 -3.70 15.00
CA LEU A 332 14.99 -3.92 14.68
C LEU A 332 15.24 -5.35 14.21
N THR A 333 14.65 -6.34 14.87
CA THR A 333 14.79 -7.78 14.53
C THR A 333 14.22 -8.07 13.14
N ASP A 334 13.03 -7.52 12.84
CA ASP A 334 12.41 -7.64 11.53
C ASP A 334 13.24 -6.95 10.45
N ALA A 335 13.75 -5.74 10.72
CA ALA A 335 14.62 -5.01 9.80
C ALA A 335 15.95 -5.75 9.56
N GLN A 336 16.51 -6.41 10.58
CA GLN A 336 17.73 -7.22 10.45
C GLN A 336 17.48 -8.44 9.57
N SER A 337 16.39 -9.16 9.84
CA SER A 337 16.00 -10.33 9.04
C SER A 337 15.76 -9.97 7.57
N ALA A 338 15.08 -8.84 7.32
CA ALA A 338 14.87 -8.33 5.96
C ALA A 338 16.19 -7.95 5.28
N LEU A 339 17.12 -7.32 6.01
CA LEU A 339 18.43 -6.94 5.49
C LEU A 339 19.25 -8.17 5.14
N ASP A 340 19.27 -9.20 5.98
CA ASP A 340 20.03 -10.43 5.73
C ASP A 340 19.48 -11.21 4.55
N ILE A 341 18.15 -11.29 4.40
CA ILE A 341 17.51 -11.89 3.21
C ILE A 341 17.87 -11.11 1.95
N ALA A 342 17.75 -9.78 1.99
CA ALA A 342 18.07 -8.93 0.84
C ALA A 342 19.56 -9.00 0.46
N ARG A 343 20.45 -9.01 1.46
CA ARG A 343 21.90 -9.21 1.29
C ARG A 343 22.21 -10.58 0.68
N GLY A 344 21.55 -11.63 1.12
CA GLY A 344 21.65 -12.98 0.55
C GLY A 344 21.26 -13.01 -0.92
N ARG A 345 20.09 -12.43 -1.26
CA ARG A 345 19.63 -12.32 -2.65
C ARG A 345 20.60 -11.54 -3.52
N LEU A 346 21.06 -10.37 -3.06
CA LEU A 346 22.04 -9.55 -3.76
C LEU A 346 23.36 -10.29 -3.98
N SER A 347 23.74 -11.21 -3.07
CA SER A 347 24.92 -12.07 -3.23
C SER A 347 24.76 -13.04 -4.39
N SER A 348 23.60 -13.68 -4.46
CA SER A 348 23.28 -14.66 -5.50
C SER A 348 22.93 -14.02 -6.86
N ALA A 349 22.53 -12.76 -6.85
CA ALA A 349 22.00 -12.02 -7.99
C ALA A 349 23.03 -11.20 -8.76
N VAL A 350 24.34 -11.35 -8.48
CA VAL A 350 25.37 -10.94 -9.45
C VAL A 350 25.21 -11.87 -10.65
N ARG A 351 24.27 -11.50 -11.53
CA ARG A 351 23.91 -12.27 -12.71
C ARG A 351 25.18 -12.48 -13.53
N SER A 352 25.37 -13.70 -14.00
CA SER A 352 26.49 -14.08 -14.87
C SER A 352 26.54 -13.30 -16.20
N ASP A 353 25.51 -12.49 -16.50
CA ASP A 353 25.44 -11.59 -17.66
C ASP A 353 25.91 -10.15 -17.36
N GLY A 354 26.32 -9.83 -16.12
CA GLY A 354 26.81 -8.50 -15.74
C GLY A 354 25.74 -7.40 -15.68
N THR A 355 24.45 -7.75 -15.62
CA THR A 355 23.35 -6.78 -15.49
C THR A 355 23.09 -6.38 -14.03
N PHE A 356 22.71 -5.12 -13.81
CA PHE A 356 22.35 -4.61 -12.49
C PHE A 356 20.95 -5.11 -12.10
N ASP A 357 20.86 -5.86 -11.00
CA ASP A 357 19.59 -6.30 -10.44
C ASP A 357 18.90 -5.16 -9.66
N GLU A 358 18.13 -4.37 -10.41
CA GLU A 358 17.37 -3.23 -9.90
C GLU A 358 16.43 -3.62 -8.75
N ARG A 359 15.76 -4.78 -8.85
CA ARG A 359 14.81 -5.23 -7.83
C ARG A 359 15.54 -5.69 -6.58
N GLY A 360 16.58 -6.51 -6.74
CA GLY A 360 17.41 -6.96 -5.62
C GLY A 360 18.06 -5.80 -4.88
N PHE A 361 18.53 -4.78 -5.59
CA PHE A 361 19.08 -3.58 -4.97
C PHE A 361 18.01 -2.73 -4.28
N ALA A 362 16.82 -2.58 -4.86
CA ALA A 362 15.72 -1.85 -4.22
C ALA A 362 15.26 -2.51 -2.91
N ASP A 363 15.12 -3.85 -2.89
CA ASP A 363 14.80 -4.61 -1.67
C ASP A 363 15.89 -4.39 -0.59
N PHE A 364 17.16 -4.35 -1.00
CA PHE A 364 18.29 -4.10 -0.11
C PHE A 364 18.34 -2.65 0.41
N GLU A 365 18.11 -1.68 -0.47
CA GLU A 365 18.00 -0.24 -0.13
C GLU A 365 16.86 0.00 0.86
N GLU A 366 15.71 -0.65 0.66
CA GLU A 366 14.57 -0.60 1.57
C GLU A 366 14.93 -1.16 2.95
N ALA A 367 15.54 -2.34 3.01
CA ALA A 367 15.92 -2.95 4.29
C ALA A 367 16.99 -2.13 5.02
N GLY A 368 17.97 -1.60 4.29
CA GLY A 368 19.01 -0.72 4.82
C GLY A 368 18.46 0.59 5.39
N ASN A 369 17.49 1.21 4.70
CA ASN A 369 16.75 2.38 5.18
C ASN A 369 16.11 2.12 6.55
N ARG A 370 15.42 0.99 6.72
CA ARG A 370 14.75 0.63 7.99
C ARG A 370 15.75 0.49 9.14
N ILE A 371 16.87 -0.20 8.93
CA ILE A 371 17.93 -0.32 9.95
C ILE A 371 18.50 1.03 10.32
N ALA A 372 18.87 1.85 9.32
CA ALA A 372 19.48 3.13 9.55
C ALA A 372 18.54 4.09 10.30
N GLU A 373 17.24 4.09 9.98
CA GLU A 373 16.24 4.90 10.68
C GLU A 373 16.10 4.52 12.15
N ILE A 374 15.94 3.23 12.45
CA ILE A 374 15.79 2.75 13.83
C ILE A 374 17.06 3.03 14.63
N ARG A 375 18.25 2.84 14.03
CA ARG A 375 19.53 3.09 14.68
C ARG A 375 19.78 4.58 14.94
N ARG A 376 19.50 5.47 13.99
CA ARG A 376 19.53 6.92 14.23
C ARG A 376 18.62 7.34 15.38
N ALA A 377 17.45 6.73 15.51
CA ALA A 377 16.57 7.04 16.63
C ALA A 377 17.14 6.58 17.99
N LEU A 378 17.70 5.37 18.04
CA LEU A 378 18.30 4.80 19.24
C LEU A 378 19.60 5.51 19.66
N ASP A 379 20.46 5.81 18.69
CA ASP A 379 21.82 6.29 18.91
C ASP A 379 21.86 7.84 18.99
N ASP A 380 21.08 8.54 18.15
CA ASP A 380 21.07 10.02 18.07
C ASP A 380 19.85 10.67 18.76
N GLY A 381 18.94 9.88 19.35
CA GLY A 381 17.75 10.39 20.03
C GLY A 381 16.73 11.10 19.11
N ARG A 382 16.57 10.58 17.89
CA ARG A 382 15.64 11.11 16.87
C ARG A 382 14.27 10.43 16.91
N ASP A 383 13.30 11.04 16.24
CA ASP A 383 12.01 10.40 15.96
C ASP A 383 12.22 9.21 15.00
N VAL A 384 11.40 8.16 15.13
CA VAL A 384 11.41 7.02 14.21
C VAL A 384 10.30 7.21 13.17
N ARG A 385 10.63 7.37 11.89
CA ARG A 385 9.63 7.30 10.82
C ARG A 385 9.17 5.85 10.62
N LEU A 386 7.86 5.65 10.58
CA LEU A 386 7.27 4.32 10.40
C LEU A 386 7.35 3.88 8.93
N PRO A 387 7.85 2.67 8.65
CA PRO A 387 8.09 2.18 7.29
C PRO A 387 6.81 1.61 6.66
N TYR A 388 5.71 2.36 6.66
CA TYR A 388 4.50 1.95 5.93
C TYR A 388 4.78 2.00 4.43
N PHE A 389 5.15 0.85 3.84
CA PHE A 389 5.51 0.67 2.43
C PHE A 389 6.51 1.72 1.94
N LEU A 390 7.81 1.47 2.12
CA LEU A 390 8.81 2.35 1.54
C LEU A 390 8.67 2.33 0.02
N ILE A 391 8.40 3.49 -0.57
CA ILE A 391 8.28 3.67 -2.01
C ILE A 391 9.70 3.88 -2.54
N LEU A 392 9.95 3.53 -3.81
CA LEU A 392 11.17 3.95 -4.51
C LEU A 392 11.45 5.44 -4.21
N PRO A 393 12.68 5.81 -3.80
CA PRO A 393 13.04 7.19 -3.59
C PRO A 393 12.66 8.02 -4.82
N ALA A 394 11.72 8.95 -4.65
CA ALA A 394 11.25 9.77 -5.77
C ALA A 394 12.03 11.08 -5.86
N GLY A 395 12.45 11.67 -4.74
CA GLY A 395 13.26 12.89 -4.71
C GLY A 395 12.74 14.00 -5.62
N SER A 396 11.45 14.37 -5.52
CA SER A 396 10.85 15.34 -6.44
C SER A 396 11.45 16.74 -6.27
N GLY A 397 11.76 17.42 -7.39
CA GLY A 397 12.35 18.75 -7.41
C GLY A 397 11.66 19.68 -8.42
N ARG A 398 11.55 20.97 -8.08
CA ARG A 398 11.00 21.99 -8.98
C ARG A 398 11.99 22.34 -10.07
N ARG A 399 11.52 22.31 -11.32
CA ARG A 399 12.29 22.72 -12.51
C ARG A 399 11.57 23.85 -13.23
N PRO A 400 12.27 24.83 -13.82
CA PRO A 400 11.63 25.82 -14.67
C PRO A 400 10.85 25.14 -15.81
N ALA A 401 9.65 25.66 -16.12
CA ALA A 401 8.90 25.18 -17.27
C ALA A 401 9.63 25.59 -18.56
N VAL A 402 9.93 24.61 -19.42
CA VAL A 402 10.64 24.83 -20.69
C VAL A 402 9.63 24.85 -21.83
N LEU A 403 9.68 25.88 -22.68
CA LEU A 403 8.85 26.02 -23.88
C LEU A 403 7.34 25.90 -23.58
N ALA A 404 6.90 26.53 -22.49
CA ALA A 404 5.49 26.56 -22.12
C ALA A 404 4.68 27.43 -23.11
N PRO A 405 3.42 27.05 -23.43
CA PRO A 405 2.51 27.90 -24.20
C PRO A 405 2.29 29.27 -23.54
N SER A 406 1.70 30.21 -24.30
CA SER A 406 1.35 31.52 -23.75
C SER A 406 0.43 31.39 -22.52
N PRO A 407 0.49 32.33 -21.55
CA PRO A 407 -0.39 32.29 -20.38
C PRO A 407 -1.88 32.19 -20.73
N ALA A 408 -2.33 32.86 -21.79
CA ALA A 408 -3.72 32.78 -22.26
C ALA A 408 -4.06 31.35 -22.74
N THR A 409 -3.20 30.75 -23.57
CA THR A 409 -3.37 29.36 -24.03
C THR A 409 -3.35 28.36 -22.88
N LEU A 410 -2.52 28.58 -21.86
CA LEU A 410 -2.47 27.74 -20.67
C LEU A 410 -3.78 27.81 -19.88
N VAL A 411 -4.35 29.01 -19.69
CA VAL A 411 -5.64 29.18 -19.01
C VAL A 411 -6.74 28.42 -19.74
N ASP A 412 -6.85 28.57 -21.06
CA ASP A 412 -7.85 27.85 -21.87
C ASP A 412 -7.68 26.32 -21.76
N ARG A 413 -6.43 25.83 -21.82
CA ARG A 413 -6.13 24.39 -21.65
C ARG A 413 -6.44 23.89 -20.25
N ILE A 414 -6.23 24.69 -19.19
CA ILE A 414 -6.57 24.32 -17.82
C ILE A 414 -8.08 24.17 -17.67
N VAL A 415 -8.87 25.09 -18.25
CA VAL A 415 -10.34 25.00 -18.26
C VAL A 415 -10.79 23.71 -18.96
N ALA A 416 -10.32 23.45 -20.17
CA ALA A 416 -10.65 22.23 -20.91
C ALA A 416 -10.20 20.94 -20.19
N ALA A 417 -9.02 20.95 -19.55
CA ALA A 417 -8.54 19.82 -18.76
C ALA A 417 -9.43 19.56 -17.54
N ARG A 418 -9.88 20.62 -16.87
CA ARG A 418 -10.81 20.53 -15.73
C ARG A 418 -12.17 19.98 -16.14
N GLU A 419 -12.75 20.46 -17.23
CA GLU A 419 -14.03 19.96 -17.73
C GLU A 419 -13.97 18.47 -18.06
N ARG A 420 -12.88 18.01 -18.67
CA ARG A 420 -12.65 16.57 -18.96
C ARG A 420 -12.45 15.74 -17.70
N GLU A 421 -11.66 16.24 -16.74
CA GLU A 421 -11.51 15.58 -15.43
C GLU A 421 -12.87 15.41 -14.74
N GLU A 422 -13.67 16.49 -14.67
CA GLU A 422 -14.98 16.48 -14.04
C GLU A 422 -15.97 15.57 -14.79
N ALA A 423 -15.98 15.60 -16.12
CA ALA A 423 -16.81 14.72 -16.94
C ALA A 423 -16.48 13.24 -16.70
N TYR A 424 -15.19 12.89 -16.67
CA TYR A 424 -14.76 11.52 -16.41
C TYR A 424 -14.98 11.10 -14.95
N SER A 425 -14.79 12.00 -13.98
CA SER A 425 -15.15 11.76 -12.58
C SER A 425 -16.63 11.39 -12.44
N ARG A 426 -17.53 12.13 -13.12
CA ARG A 426 -18.97 11.81 -13.13
C ARG A 426 -19.28 10.44 -13.76
N VAL A 427 -18.51 10.00 -14.76
CA VAL A 427 -18.64 8.63 -15.31
C VAL A 427 -18.28 7.61 -14.23
N LEU A 428 -17.15 7.77 -13.54
CA LEU A 428 -16.71 6.85 -12.50
C LEU A 428 -17.63 6.89 -11.26
N GLU A 429 -18.18 8.05 -10.90
CA GLU A 429 -19.17 8.18 -9.83
C GLU A 429 -20.47 7.43 -10.16
N ARG A 430 -20.91 7.42 -11.42
CA ARG A 430 -22.04 6.57 -11.84
C ARG A 430 -21.68 5.07 -11.78
N LEU A 431 -20.48 4.72 -12.24
CA LEU A 431 -20.02 3.33 -12.30
C LEU A 431 -19.65 2.73 -10.95
N TYR A 432 -19.25 3.54 -9.96
CA TYR A 432 -18.66 3.08 -8.69
C TYR A 432 -19.18 3.82 -7.47
N GLY A 433 -20.18 4.68 -7.62
CA GLY A 433 -20.72 5.49 -6.53
C GLY A 433 -21.22 4.63 -5.37
N TYR A 434 -20.88 5.07 -4.16
CA TYR A 434 -21.29 4.44 -2.92
C TYR A 434 -22.68 4.93 -2.48
N GLN A 435 -23.56 3.99 -2.12
CA GLN A 435 -24.82 4.23 -1.43
C GLN A 435 -24.93 3.25 -0.26
N LEU A 436 -25.08 3.75 0.96
CA LEU A 436 -24.97 2.95 2.19
C LEU A 436 -25.84 1.69 2.19
N ILE A 437 -27.07 1.76 1.67
CA ILE A 437 -28.06 0.69 1.73
C ILE A 437 -28.02 -0.18 0.48
N THR A 438 -28.08 0.44 -0.70
CA THR A 438 -28.28 -0.24 -1.99
C THR A 438 -26.97 -0.62 -2.67
N ARG A 439 -25.89 0.12 -2.42
CA ARG A 439 -24.64 -0.02 -3.17
C ARG A 439 -23.42 0.24 -2.29
N ASN A 440 -23.04 -0.77 -1.52
CA ASN A 440 -21.94 -0.71 -0.59
C ASN A 440 -20.95 -1.87 -0.81
N CYS A 441 -19.94 -1.97 0.06
CA CYS A 441 -18.90 -2.99 -0.06
C CYS A 441 -19.45 -4.43 -0.05
N VAL A 442 -20.50 -4.68 0.74
CA VAL A 442 -21.14 -6.00 0.87
C VAL A 442 -21.97 -6.30 -0.38
N SER A 443 -22.82 -5.36 -0.81
CA SER A 443 -23.71 -5.60 -1.95
C SER A 443 -22.93 -5.79 -3.25
N GLU A 444 -21.86 -5.03 -3.51
CA GLU A 444 -21.00 -5.26 -4.68
C GLU A 444 -20.26 -6.60 -4.59
N LEU A 445 -19.77 -7.00 -3.40
CA LEU A 445 -19.08 -8.29 -3.22
C LEU A 445 -20.01 -9.47 -3.50
N LEU A 446 -21.22 -9.43 -2.95
CA LEU A 446 -22.24 -10.46 -3.18
C LEU A 446 -22.73 -10.45 -4.64
N ALA A 447 -22.89 -9.28 -5.26
CA ALA A 447 -23.26 -9.20 -6.68
C ALA A 447 -22.21 -9.85 -7.59
N GLU A 448 -20.91 -9.65 -7.32
CA GLU A 448 -19.85 -10.31 -8.08
C GLU A 448 -19.80 -11.83 -7.83
N LEU A 449 -20.04 -12.27 -6.59
CA LEU A 449 -20.16 -13.70 -6.25
C LEU A 449 -21.37 -14.35 -6.94
N ASP A 450 -22.56 -13.76 -6.82
CA ASP A 450 -23.81 -14.29 -7.38
C ASP A 450 -23.76 -14.38 -8.90
N ALA A 451 -23.11 -13.41 -9.54
CA ALA A 451 -22.94 -13.44 -10.97
C ALA A 451 -21.85 -14.43 -11.44
N ALA A 452 -21.03 -14.99 -10.52
CA ALA A 452 -20.17 -16.15 -10.77
C ALA A 452 -20.83 -17.48 -10.34
N LEU A 453 -21.74 -17.47 -9.36
CA LEU A 453 -22.40 -18.63 -8.78
C LEU A 453 -23.82 -18.77 -9.35
N LEU A 454 -23.99 -19.60 -10.38
CA LEU A 454 -25.24 -19.81 -11.14
C LEU A 454 -26.43 -20.45 -10.35
N GLY A 455 -26.75 -20.03 -9.11
CA GLY A 455 -27.93 -20.59 -8.44
C GLY A 455 -28.29 -20.17 -7.01
N ALA A 456 -27.43 -19.48 -6.26
CA ALA A 456 -27.76 -19.03 -4.90
C ALA A 456 -27.59 -17.51 -4.81
N ARG A 457 -28.68 -16.76 -5.02
CA ARG A 457 -28.67 -15.31 -4.83
C ARG A 457 -28.93 -14.96 -3.38
N VAL A 458 -28.09 -14.09 -2.81
CA VAL A 458 -28.45 -13.37 -1.59
C VAL A 458 -29.11 -12.08 -2.00
N ASP A 459 -30.39 -11.95 -1.70
CA ASP A 459 -31.07 -10.67 -1.90
C ASP A 459 -30.51 -9.66 -0.89
N VAL A 460 -29.93 -8.59 -1.42
CA VAL A 460 -29.39 -7.46 -0.67
C VAL A 460 -30.29 -6.23 -0.81
N ASP A 461 -31.25 -6.25 -1.74
CA ASP A 461 -32.16 -5.13 -1.97
C ASP A 461 -33.23 -5.11 -0.86
N ALA A 462 -33.34 -3.98 -0.17
CA ALA A 462 -34.29 -3.75 0.94
C ALA A 462 -34.16 -4.69 2.17
N SER A 463 -33.12 -5.52 2.24
CA SER A 463 -32.78 -6.40 3.37
C SER A 463 -31.63 -5.82 4.20
N PRO A 464 -31.55 -6.00 5.53
CA PRO A 464 -30.40 -5.55 6.33
C PRO A 464 -29.09 -6.32 6.03
N ASN A 465 -29.11 -7.24 5.06
CA ASN A 465 -27.95 -7.99 4.55
C ASN A 465 -26.83 -7.11 4.00
N PHE A 466 -27.06 -5.83 3.76
CA PHE A 466 -26.01 -4.88 3.39
C PHE A 466 -25.02 -4.60 4.53
N VAL A 467 -25.33 -5.01 5.77
CA VAL A 467 -24.45 -4.92 6.94
C VAL A 467 -23.49 -6.13 6.96
N PRO A 468 -22.16 -5.91 7.03
CA PRO A 468 -21.15 -6.99 7.04
C PRO A 468 -21.46 -8.16 7.99
N ALA A 469 -21.78 -7.88 9.25
CA ALA A 469 -22.07 -8.92 10.24
C ALA A 469 -23.30 -9.77 9.87
N LEU A 470 -24.35 -9.15 9.33
CA LEU A 470 -25.57 -9.85 8.93
C LEU A 470 -25.37 -10.64 7.63
N SER A 471 -24.61 -10.09 6.67
CA SER A 471 -24.25 -10.81 5.45
C SER A 471 -23.48 -12.09 5.74
N ALA A 472 -22.58 -12.08 6.73
CA ALA A 472 -21.84 -13.26 7.14
C ALA A 472 -22.75 -14.37 7.68
N LEU A 473 -23.80 -14.02 8.42
CA LEU A 473 -24.81 -14.98 8.89
C LEU A 473 -25.58 -15.60 7.72
N VAL A 474 -26.03 -14.76 6.78
CA VAL A 474 -26.75 -15.24 5.59
C VAL A 474 -25.88 -16.13 4.70
N VAL A 475 -24.60 -15.80 4.55
CA VAL A 475 -23.67 -16.62 3.78
C VAL A 475 -23.52 -18.02 4.39
N LYS A 476 -23.40 -18.11 5.72
CA LYS A 476 -23.35 -19.39 6.43
C LYS A 476 -24.58 -20.25 6.19
N GLU A 477 -25.75 -19.63 6.21
CA GLU A 477 -27.02 -20.34 6.02
C GLU A 477 -27.24 -20.78 4.56
N ARG A 478 -26.82 -19.97 3.58
CA ARG A 478 -27.22 -20.17 2.17
C ARG A 478 -26.16 -20.79 1.26
N TYR A 479 -24.87 -20.61 1.52
CA TYR A 479 -23.81 -21.08 0.62
C TYR A 479 -23.25 -22.46 0.99
N GLY A 480 -23.89 -23.19 1.92
CA GLY A 480 -23.44 -24.54 2.29
C GLY A 480 -22.03 -24.56 2.86
N VAL A 481 -21.76 -23.67 3.82
CA VAL A 481 -20.45 -23.56 4.47
C VAL A 481 -20.06 -24.87 5.13
N SER A 482 -18.89 -25.37 4.78
CA SER A 482 -18.33 -26.64 5.28
C SER A 482 -17.56 -26.47 6.60
N GLU A 483 -16.94 -25.32 6.79
CA GLU A 483 -16.07 -25.02 7.94
C GLU A 483 -16.03 -23.52 8.20
N ILE A 484 -15.92 -23.13 9.47
CA ILE A 484 -15.68 -21.74 9.89
C ILE A 484 -14.36 -21.69 10.64
N VAL A 485 -13.41 -20.91 10.10
CA VAL A 485 -12.10 -20.69 10.72
C VAL A 485 -12.07 -19.29 11.33
N ARG A 486 -11.67 -19.18 12.60
CA ARG A 486 -11.50 -17.89 13.28
C ARG A 486 -10.03 -17.56 13.42
N ILE A 487 -9.65 -16.37 12.96
CA ILE A 487 -8.31 -15.82 13.06
C ILE A 487 -8.39 -14.65 14.06
N PRO A 488 -7.95 -14.85 15.31
CA PRO A 488 -7.99 -13.81 16.32
C PRO A 488 -7.21 -12.56 15.90
N SER A 489 -7.63 -11.41 16.41
CA SER A 489 -6.83 -10.19 16.31
C SER A 489 -5.53 -10.31 17.12
N HIS A 490 -4.55 -9.47 16.80
CA HIS A 490 -3.24 -9.47 17.45
C HIS A 490 -3.34 -9.44 18.98
N ARG A 491 -4.16 -8.53 19.51
CA ARG A 491 -4.37 -8.39 20.96
C ARG A 491 -5.01 -9.63 21.55
N ARG A 492 -6.03 -10.22 20.90
CA ARG A 492 -6.72 -11.42 21.40
C ARG A 492 -5.79 -12.63 21.44
N ALA A 493 -4.96 -12.81 20.41
CA ALA A 493 -3.97 -13.88 20.38
C ALA A 493 -2.93 -13.73 21.51
N ARG A 494 -2.45 -12.50 21.75
CA ARG A 494 -1.54 -12.21 22.86
C ARG A 494 -2.19 -12.41 24.22
N LEU A 495 -3.46 -11.99 24.38
CA LEU A 495 -4.20 -12.09 25.62
C LEU A 495 -4.48 -13.56 26.00
N ALA A 496 -4.83 -14.42 25.02
CA ALA A 496 -4.98 -15.85 25.24
C ALA A 496 -3.71 -16.48 25.85
N ARG A 497 -2.53 -16.14 25.32
CA ARG A 497 -1.24 -16.60 25.85
C ARG A 497 -0.96 -16.11 27.28
N LEU A 498 -1.39 -14.90 27.63
CA LEU A 498 -1.27 -14.40 29.01
C LEU A 498 -2.20 -15.17 29.95
N TYR A 499 -3.44 -15.43 29.52
CA TYR A 499 -4.40 -16.22 30.30
C TYR A 499 -3.94 -17.68 30.52
N GLU A 500 -3.18 -18.25 29.58
CA GLU A 500 -2.58 -19.59 29.75
C GLU A 500 -1.43 -19.61 30.75
N ARG A 501 -0.67 -18.52 30.86
CA ARG A 501 0.58 -18.46 31.65
C ARG A 501 0.44 -17.81 33.01
N GLU A 502 -0.57 -16.95 33.19
CA GLU A 502 -0.75 -16.11 34.37
C GLU A 502 -2.15 -16.27 34.97
N ASN A 503 -2.35 -15.71 36.16
CA ASN A 503 -3.67 -15.69 36.79
C ASN A 503 -4.67 -14.83 36.00
N ALA A 504 -5.82 -15.41 35.64
CA ALA A 504 -6.80 -14.75 34.79
C ALA A 504 -7.37 -13.44 35.35
N LEU A 505 -7.62 -13.33 36.65
CA LEU A 505 -8.12 -12.07 37.22
C LEU A 505 -7.06 -10.96 37.16
N ARG A 506 -5.79 -11.30 37.40
CA ARG A 506 -4.69 -10.35 37.30
C ARG A 506 -4.50 -9.85 35.86
N VAL A 507 -4.55 -10.77 34.89
CA VAL A 507 -4.47 -10.42 33.46
C VAL A 507 -5.66 -9.54 33.06
N PHE A 508 -6.89 -9.90 33.47
CA PHE A 508 -8.09 -9.13 33.15
C PHE A 508 -8.01 -7.70 33.69
N VAL A 509 -7.65 -7.51 34.97
CA VAL A 509 -7.53 -6.17 35.57
C VAL A 509 -6.42 -5.36 34.89
N ARG A 510 -5.27 -5.99 34.59
CA ARG A 510 -4.14 -5.34 33.93
C ARG A 510 -4.46 -4.93 32.49
N GLU A 511 -5.04 -5.84 31.71
CA GLU A 511 -5.19 -5.67 30.28
C GLU A 511 -6.51 -5.02 29.87
N SER A 512 -7.57 -5.05 30.68
CA SER A 512 -8.89 -4.51 30.29
C SER A 512 -8.94 -3.01 29.96
N ASN A 513 -7.90 -2.23 30.29
CA ASN A 513 -7.90 -0.78 30.11
C ASN A 513 -6.61 -0.24 29.49
N THR A 514 -6.68 0.95 28.89
CA THR A 514 -5.59 1.59 28.15
C THR A 514 -4.48 2.17 29.03
N ILE A 515 -4.67 2.23 30.34
CA ILE A 515 -3.70 2.82 31.29
C ILE A 515 -2.70 1.76 31.77
N THR A 516 -3.19 0.58 32.16
CA THR A 516 -2.36 -0.49 32.73
C THR A 516 -2.03 -1.60 31.75
N SER A 517 -2.65 -1.60 30.57
CA SER A 517 -2.44 -2.62 29.54
C SER A 517 -0.98 -2.67 29.11
N THR A 518 -0.38 -3.85 29.17
CA THR A 518 0.97 -4.09 28.65
C THR A 518 0.94 -4.42 27.15
N LEU A 519 -0.21 -4.90 26.66
CA LEU A 519 -0.38 -5.32 25.26
C LEU A 519 -0.73 -4.18 24.30
N TYR A 520 -1.16 -3.02 24.79
CA TYR A 520 -1.60 -1.89 23.97
C TYR A 520 -1.06 -0.58 24.51
N TRP A 521 -0.61 0.26 23.59
CA TRP A 521 -0.17 1.61 23.84
C TRP A 521 -0.96 2.55 22.95
N ARG A 522 -1.38 3.69 23.52
CA ARG A 522 -2.26 4.63 22.82
C ARG A 522 -1.68 5.07 21.46
N ASN A 523 -2.42 4.74 20.40
CA ASN A 523 -2.17 5.25 19.06
C ASN A 523 -2.80 6.64 18.89
N SER A 524 -2.13 7.55 18.19
CA SER A 524 -2.65 8.91 17.90
C SER A 524 -3.82 8.90 16.91
N ARG A 525 -3.98 7.81 16.15
CA ARG A 525 -5.09 7.60 15.21
C ARG A 525 -6.39 7.21 15.90
N ASP A 526 -6.27 6.50 17.02
CA ASP A 526 -7.41 6.01 17.81
C ASP A 526 -8.14 7.16 18.51
N SER A 527 -9.44 6.97 18.72
CA SER A 527 -10.20 7.92 19.51
C SER A 527 -9.94 7.73 21.01
N THR A 528 -10.33 8.68 21.85
CA THR A 528 -10.04 8.57 23.30
C THR A 528 -10.98 7.56 23.95
N PHE A 529 -10.43 6.52 24.58
CA PHE A 529 -11.18 5.56 25.41
C PHE A 529 -10.33 5.00 26.56
N LEU A 530 -11.02 4.39 27.53
CA LEU A 530 -10.41 3.85 28.73
C LEU A 530 -10.42 2.31 28.73
N PHE A 531 -11.54 1.68 28.41
CA PHE A 531 -11.69 0.22 28.49
C PHE A 531 -11.83 -0.40 27.10
N PHE A 532 -11.19 -1.56 26.91
CA PHE A 532 -11.40 -2.39 25.72
C PHE A 532 -12.72 -3.15 25.84
N THR A 533 -13.42 -3.32 24.72
CA THR A 533 -14.69 -4.07 24.66
C THR A 533 -14.56 -5.42 23.96
N ASP A 534 -13.32 -5.87 23.67
CA ASP A 534 -13.04 -7.06 22.88
C ASP A 534 -12.97 -8.39 23.65
N ASP A 535 -12.75 -8.34 24.96
CA ASP A 535 -12.52 -9.52 25.79
C ASP A 535 -13.84 -10.17 26.28
N VAL A 536 -14.54 -9.53 27.22
CA VAL A 536 -15.74 -10.11 27.87
C VAL A 536 -17.02 -9.42 27.40
N VAL A 537 -17.96 -10.20 26.85
CA VAL A 537 -19.23 -9.69 26.29
C VAL A 537 -20.11 -9.02 27.36
N VAL A 538 -20.20 -9.62 28.55
CA VAL A 538 -21.13 -9.20 29.62
C VAL A 538 -20.79 -7.81 30.19
N THR A 539 -19.51 -7.43 30.22
CA THR A 539 -19.07 -6.14 30.76
C THR A 539 -19.11 -5.01 29.74
N ARG A 540 -19.39 -5.30 28.46
CA ARG A 540 -19.38 -4.31 27.36
C ARG A 540 -20.27 -3.10 27.60
N PRO A 541 -21.53 -3.22 28.08
CA PRO A 541 -22.36 -2.03 28.29
C PRO A 541 -21.77 -1.08 29.34
N VAL A 542 -21.17 -1.63 30.40
CA VAL A 542 -20.53 -0.86 31.47
C VAL A 542 -19.27 -0.17 30.93
N PHE A 543 -18.43 -0.89 30.20
CA PHE A 543 -17.23 -0.33 29.57
C PHE A 543 -17.56 0.74 28.53
N GLY A 544 -18.59 0.52 27.71
CA GLY A 544 -19.12 1.49 26.75
C GLY A 544 -19.60 2.78 27.42
N ALA A 545 -20.31 2.68 28.56
CA ALA A 545 -20.73 3.85 29.33
C ALA A 545 -19.53 4.66 29.86
N VAL A 546 -18.51 3.99 30.40
CA VAL A 546 -17.29 4.67 30.88
C VAL A 546 -16.51 5.30 29.72
N ASN A 547 -16.42 4.63 28.59
CA ASN A 547 -15.79 5.16 27.38
C ASN A 547 -16.51 6.40 26.85
N LEU A 548 -17.85 6.42 26.89
CA LEU A 548 -18.66 7.58 26.53
C LEU A 548 -18.33 8.79 27.41
N VAL A 549 -18.30 8.61 28.74
CA VAL A 549 -17.93 9.66 29.70
C VAL A 549 -16.51 10.16 29.43
N THR A 550 -15.58 9.23 29.18
CA THR A 550 -14.18 9.55 28.85
C THR A 550 -14.08 10.38 27.57
N GLY A 551 -14.84 10.03 26.53
CA GLY A 551 -14.91 10.77 25.27
C GLY A 551 -15.47 12.19 25.45
N VAL A 552 -16.53 12.34 26.25
CA VAL A 552 -17.13 13.65 26.57
C VAL A 552 -16.16 14.53 27.36
N ALA A 553 -15.53 13.99 28.40
CA ALA A 553 -14.54 14.72 29.21
C ALA A 553 -13.34 15.16 28.36
N ALA A 554 -12.82 14.27 27.51
CA ALA A 554 -11.74 14.60 26.58
C ALA A 554 -12.14 15.66 25.55
N SER A 555 -13.41 15.69 25.12
CA SER A 555 -13.94 16.73 24.24
C SER A 555 -13.98 18.08 24.95
N ALA A 556 -14.42 18.14 26.21
CA ALA A 556 -14.46 19.37 27.00
C ALA A 556 -13.05 19.95 27.22
N VAL A 557 -12.07 19.11 27.59
CA VAL A 557 -10.66 19.51 27.68
C VAL A 557 -10.14 19.95 26.30
N GLY A 558 -10.47 19.19 25.26
CA GLY A 558 -10.10 19.49 23.88
C GLY A 558 -10.62 20.82 23.37
N LEU A 559 -11.80 21.26 23.81
CA LEU A 559 -12.37 22.56 23.48
C LEU A 559 -11.52 23.71 24.06
N VAL A 560 -11.05 23.55 25.30
CA VAL A 560 -10.17 24.52 25.96
C VAL A 560 -8.78 24.53 25.33
N THR A 561 -8.24 23.37 24.95
CA THR A 561 -6.89 23.27 24.37
C THR A 561 -6.84 23.45 22.84
N ALA A 562 -8.00 23.60 22.18
CA ALA A 562 -8.14 23.67 20.73
C ALA A 562 -7.22 24.71 20.04
N PRO A 563 -6.98 25.92 20.62
CA PRO A 563 -6.06 26.89 20.03
C PRO A 563 -4.61 26.40 19.93
N PHE A 564 -4.20 25.51 20.84
CA PHE A 564 -2.82 25.04 20.95
C PHE A 564 -2.57 23.73 20.18
N ASP A 565 -3.57 22.87 20.08
CA ASP A 565 -3.43 21.55 19.42
C ASP A 565 -4.14 21.45 18.07
N ARG A 566 -4.66 22.58 17.56
CA ARG A 566 -5.48 22.67 16.34
C ARG A 566 -6.74 21.79 16.39
N GLY A 567 -7.31 21.62 17.59
CA GLY A 567 -8.53 20.85 17.83
C GLY A 567 -8.37 19.33 17.73
N LYS A 568 -7.14 18.80 17.76
CA LYS A 568 -6.87 17.36 17.66
C LYS A 568 -7.55 16.57 18.78
N ARG A 569 -7.42 17.03 20.04
CA ARG A 569 -8.02 16.39 21.21
C ARG A 569 -9.54 16.47 21.19
N LEU A 570 -10.11 17.61 20.77
CA LEU A 570 -11.55 17.78 20.60
C LEU A 570 -12.11 16.76 19.60
N ARG A 571 -11.50 16.64 18.41
CA ARG A 571 -11.91 15.65 17.39
C ARG A 571 -11.74 14.21 17.86
N ALA A 572 -10.70 13.91 18.64
CA ALA A 572 -10.49 12.58 19.21
C ALA A 572 -11.51 12.25 20.30
N GLY A 573 -11.89 13.22 21.15
CA GLY A 573 -12.94 13.06 22.16
C GLY A 573 -14.32 12.88 21.57
N LEU A 574 -14.69 13.67 20.55
CA LEU A 574 -16.00 13.58 19.89
C LEU A 574 -16.17 12.24 19.16
N ARG A 575 -15.13 11.77 18.46
CA ARG A 575 -15.10 10.40 17.91
C ARG A 575 -15.20 9.37 19.04
N GLY A 576 -14.52 9.63 20.16
CA GLY A 576 -14.60 8.89 21.42
C GLY A 576 -16.04 8.61 21.85
N ALA A 577 -16.80 9.67 22.05
CA ALA A 577 -18.19 9.60 22.45
C ALA A 577 -19.06 8.86 21.41
N PHE A 578 -18.92 9.21 20.13
CA PHE A 578 -19.74 8.64 19.05
C PHE A 578 -19.61 7.12 18.93
N PHE A 579 -18.38 6.59 18.91
CA PHE A 579 -18.15 5.14 18.77
C PHE A 579 -18.46 4.34 20.05
N SER A 580 -18.74 4.99 21.19
CA SER A 580 -19.12 4.31 22.43
C SER A 580 -20.62 3.98 22.49
N LEU A 581 -21.45 4.60 21.65
CA LEU A 581 -22.90 4.40 21.64
C LEU A 581 -23.32 2.96 21.29
N PRO A 582 -22.75 2.29 20.27
CA PRO A 582 -23.15 0.92 19.94
C PRO A 582 -22.67 -0.11 20.97
N GLU A 583 -21.69 0.22 21.80
CA GLU A 583 -21.17 -0.67 22.85
C GLU A 583 -22.14 -0.84 24.01
N LEU A 584 -23.02 0.14 24.22
CA LEU A 584 -24.14 0.05 25.17
C LEU A 584 -25.10 -1.08 24.81
N VAL A 585 -25.11 -1.53 23.55
CA VAL A 585 -25.92 -2.63 23.02
C VAL A 585 -25.07 -3.83 22.58
N PHE A 586 -23.95 -4.08 23.28
CA PHE A 586 -23.07 -5.25 23.14
C PHE A 586 -22.24 -5.35 21.85
N GLN A 587 -22.22 -4.32 21.00
CA GLN A 587 -21.32 -4.29 19.85
C GLN A 587 -19.86 -4.06 20.30
N ASN A 588 -18.94 -4.77 19.67
CA ASN A 588 -17.52 -4.73 19.97
C ASN A 588 -16.81 -3.77 19.01
N ILE A 589 -16.48 -2.57 19.48
CA ILE A 589 -15.88 -1.51 18.65
C ILE A 589 -14.52 -1.07 19.19
N ARG A 590 -14.36 -0.89 20.51
CA ARG A 590 -13.12 -0.42 21.13
C ARG A 590 -12.09 -1.53 21.32
N LYS A 591 -11.25 -1.70 20.32
CA LYS A 591 -10.14 -2.66 20.32
C LYS A 591 -8.76 -1.98 20.33
N GLY A 592 -8.70 -0.72 19.94
CA GLY A 592 -7.46 0.00 19.63
C GLY A 592 -6.80 -0.50 18.34
N SER A 593 -5.83 0.24 17.82
CA SER A 593 -5.00 -0.13 16.68
C SER A 593 -3.51 -0.05 17.01
N PHE A 594 -2.70 -0.76 16.25
CA PHE A 594 -1.25 -0.84 16.44
C PHE A 594 -0.51 -0.02 15.39
N GLN A 595 0.52 0.70 15.83
CA GLN A 595 1.38 1.48 14.94
C GLN A 595 2.37 0.60 14.17
N TYR A 596 2.64 -0.59 14.69
CA TYR A 596 3.50 -1.58 14.08
C TYR A 596 3.24 -2.95 14.72
N VAL A 597 3.18 -3.99 13.89
CA VAL A 597 3.20 -5.40 14.29
C VAL A 597 4.22 -6.08 13.39
N GLY A 598 5.15 -6.85 13.99
CA GLY A 598 6.19 -7.52 13.22
C GLY A 598 5.63 -8.53 12.22
N GLN A 599 6.28 -8.68 11.06
CA GLN A 599 5.85 -9.61 10.01
C GLN A 599 5.97 -11.07 10.45
N ALA A 600 6.91 -11.39 11.35
CA ALA A 600 7.01 -12.71 11.98
C ALA A 600 5.75 -13.04 12.80
N ALA A 601 5.19 -12.07 13.54
CA ALA A 601 3.93 -12.26 14.27
C ALA A 601 2.71 -12.44 13.34
N ALA A 602 2.82 -12.02 12.07
CA ALA A 602 1.82 -12.20 11.03
C ALA A 602 2.07 -13.42 10.13
N THR A 603 3.04 -14.27 10.46
CA THR A 603 3.34 -15.53 9.73
C THR A 603 3.54 -16.74 10.65
N ASP A 604 3.75 -16.54 11.95
CA ASP A 604 3.95 -17.60 12.94
C ASP A 604 2.75 -18.57 13.02
N PRO A 605 2.90 -19.83 12.59
CA PRO A 605 1.84 -20.84 12.67
C PRO A 605 1.54 -21.29 14.11
N ASP A 606 2.46 -21.12 15.05
CA ASP A 606 2.29 -21.47 16.47
C ASP A 606 1.51 -20.39 17.26
N ILE A 607 1.15 -19.27 16.64
CA ILE A 607 0.10 -18.37 17.18
C ILE A 607 -1.31 -18.90 16.88
N TRP A 608 -1.47 -19.82 15.91
CA TRP A 608 -2.78 -20.07 15.28
C TRP A 608 -3.17 -21.55 15.13
N HIS A 609 -2.47 -22.45 15.83
CA HIS A 609 -2.93 -23.82 16.09
C HIS A 609 -3.62 -23.94 17.44
#